data_AF-T1CHE2-F1
#
_entry.id   AF-T1CHE2-F1
#
_cell.length_a   1.000
_cell.length_b   1.000
_cell.length_c   1.000
_cell.angle_alpha   90.00
_cell.angle_beta   90.00
_cell.angle_gamma   90.00
#
_symmetry.space_group_name_H-M   'P 1'
#
loop_
_entity.id
_entity.type
_entity.pdbx_description
1 polymer ?
#
loop_
_entity_poly.entity_id
_entity_poly.type
_entity_poly.pdbx_seq_one_letter_code
_entity_poly.pdbx_strand_id
1 'polypeptide(L)'
;KVAPRVLADLGAEIVPIGCSPNGRNINDGCGSLHPELLQLTVPGVRAHVGLALDGDGDRLVMVDHLGRIVDGDQLLYVIARARHEAGQLQGPVVGTVMSNLGLEVALRELGVEFRRAPVGDRYVLSMLRTAAVLGGETSGHILCLDKTTTGDGLVSALQVLAVMRQSGRSLAELAAPMRKFRKCFS
;
A
#
# COMPACT_ATOMS: atom_id res chain seq x y z
N LYS A 1 15.30 -11.71 2.95
CA LYS A 1 15.11 -12.09 4.38
C LYS A 1 15.14 -10.86 5.33
N VAL A 2 14.53 -9.72 4.96
CA VAL A 2 14.57 -8.48 5.77
C VAL A 2 13.21 -8.20 6.41
N ALA A 3 12.10 -8.35 5.67
CA ALA A 3 10.75 -8.03 6.13
C ALA A 3 10.28 -8.77 7.41
N PRO A 4 10.45 -10.10 7.56
CA PRO A 4 10.00 -10.78 8.77
C PRO A 4 10.77 -10.37 10.02
N ARG A 5 12.05 -9.99 9.88
CA ARG A 5 12.89 -9.63 11.03
C ARG A 5 12.53 -8.25 11.57
N VAL A 6 12.34 -7.26 10.69
CA VAL A 6 11.96 -5.89 11.08
C VAL A 6 10.59 -5.85 11.76
N LEU A 7 9.64 -6.66 11.29
CA LEU A 7 8.30 -6.72 11.89
C LEU A 7 8.29 -7.44 13.25
N ALA A 8 9.12 -8.48 13.43
CA ALA A 8 9.23 -9.21 14.68
C ALA A 8 9.84 -8.32 15.77
N ASP A 9 10.85 -7.52 15.41
CA ASP A 9 11.48 -6.54 16.31
C ASP A 9 10.50 -5.44 16.76
N LEU A 10 9.39 -5.23 16.04
CA LEU A 10 8.31 -4.30 16.40
C LEU A 10 7.20 -4.93 17.27
N GLY A 11 7.35 -6.22 17.63
CA GLY A 11 6.41 -6.98 18.45
C GLY A 11 5.25 -7.61 17.67
N ALA A 12 5.35 -7.70 16.34
CA ALA A 12 4.34 -8.39 15.55
C ALA A 12 4.54 -9.90 15.60
N GLU A 13 3.45 -10.65 15.79
CA GLU A 13 3.43 -12.08 15.49
C GLU A 13 3.37 -12.26 13.97
N ILE A 14 4.33 -13.01 13.43
CA ILE A 14 4.49 -13.15 11.98
C ILE A 14 4.29 -14.60 11.61
N VAL A 15 3.31 -14.84 10.74
CA VAL A 15 3.13 -16.10 10.04
C VAL A 15 3.73 -15.96 8.65
N PRO A 16 4.96 -16.43 8.39
CA PRO A 16 5.57 -16.35 7.08
C PRO A 16 4.87 -17.30 6.11
N ILE A 17 4.41 -16.77 4.98
CA ILE A 17 3.80 -17.54 3.88
C ILE A 17 4.66 -17.31 2.64
N GLY A 18 5.02 -18.36 1.90
CA GLY A 18 5.84 -18.26 0.68
C GLY A 18 7.30 -17.85 0.89
N CYS A 19 7.82 -17.89 2.13
CA CYS A 19 9.16 -17.38 2.49
C CYS A 19 10.33 -18.37 2.28
N SER A 20 10.18 -19.39 1.43
CA SER A 20 11.21 -20.42 1.18
C SER A 20 11.75 -20.37 -0.26
N PRO A 21 12.66 -19.44 -0.59
CA PRO A 21 13.25 -19.37 -1.92
C PRO A 21 14.23 -20.54 -2.15
N ASN A 22 13.97 -21.35 -3.18
CA ASN A 22 14.82 -22.47 -3.59
C ASN A 22 15.59 -22.20 -4.91
N GLY A 23 15.60 -20.94 -5.39
CA GLY A 23 16.26 -20.55 -6.64
C GLY A 23 15.47 -20.80 -7.93
N ARG A 24 14.28 -21.43 -7.85
CA ARG A 24 13.36 -21.65 -8.99
C ARG A 24 11.93 -21.11 -8.79
N ASN A 25 11.58 -20.71 -7.57
CA ASN A 25 10.20 -20.35 -7.19
C ASN A 25 9.98 -18.82 -7.01
N ILE A 26 10.72 -17.97 -7.71
CA ILE A 26 10.42 -16.52 -7.72
C ILE A 26 9.09 -16.35 -8.44
N ASN A 27 8.08 -15.82 -7.76
CA ASN A 27 6.69 -15.62 -8.24
C ASN A 27 5.90 -16.90 -8.57
N ASP A 28 6.30 -18.08 -8.10
CA ASP A 28 5.54 -19.31 -8.34
C ASP A 28 4.34 -19.39 -7.37
N GLY A 29 3.18 -18.91 -7.83
CA GLY A 29 1.90 -18.96 -7.11
C GLY A 29 1.81 -18.10 -5.85
N CYS A 30 2.70 -17.12 -5.68
CA CYS A 30 2.72 -16.22 -4.51
C CYS A 30 3.27 -14.83 -4.87
N GLY A 31 2.96 -13.83 -4.03
CA GLY A 31 3.39 -12.43 -4.20
C GLY A 31 2.22 -11.48 -4.50
N SER A 32 2.52 -10.20 -4.75
CA SER A 32 1.50 -9.16 -5.01
C SER A 32 0.60 -9.46 -6.23
N LEU A 33 1.09 -10.27 -7.18
CA LEU A 33 0.37 -10.70 -8.38
C LEU A 33 -0.53 -11.94 -8.18
N HIS A 34 -0.34 -12.68 -7.08
CA HIS A 34 -1.12 -13.88 -6.74
C HIS A 34 -1.53 -13.86 -5.26
N PRO A 35 -2.37 -12.89 -4.83
CA PRO A 35 -2.77 -12.73 -3.44
C PRO A 35 -3.79 -13.78 -2.98
N GLU A 36 -4.26 -14.70 -3.83
CA GLU A 36 -5.37 -15.61 -3.52
C GLU A 36 -5.07 -16.49 -2.30
N LEU A 37 -3.85 -17.02 -2.22
CA LEU A 37 -3.40 -17.79 -1.06
C LEU A 37 -3.42 -16.94 0.20
N LEU A 38 -3.00 -15.68 0.11
CA LEU A 38 -3.00 -14.74 1.22
C LEU A 38 -4.43 -14.38 1.66
N GLN A 39 -5.34 -14.18 0.71
CA GLN A 39 -6.76 -13.91 0.96
C GLN A 39 -7.47 -15.05 1.70
N LEU A 40 -7.09 -16.30 1.44
CA LEU A 40 -7.60 -17.47 2.17
C LEU A 40 -6.92 -17.64 3.52
N THR A 41 -5.61 -17.42 3.59
CA THR A 41 -4.82 -17.72 4.79
C THR A 41 -5.09 -16.73 5.92
N VAL A 42 -5.16 -15.42 5.62
CA VAL A 42 -5.38 -14.37 6.64
C VAL A 42 -6.61 -14.65 7.52
N PRO A 43 -7.82 -14.83 6.97
CA PRO A 43 -8.98 -15.18 7.79
C PRO A 43 -8.86 -16.58 8.41
N GLY A 44 -8.26 -17.54 7.68
CA GLY A 44 -8.07 -18.91 8.16
C GLY A 44 -7.23 -19.02 9.43
N VAL A 45 -6.18 -18.22 9.55
CA VAL A 45 -5.30 -18.14 10.75
C VAL A 45 -5.69 -17.01 11.70
N ARG A 46 -6.78 -16.29 11.41
CA ARG A 46 -7.25 -15.12 12.17
C ARG A 46 -6.19 -14.01 12.31
N ALA A 47 -5.38 -13.83 11.27
CA ALA A 47 -4.42 -12.74 11.22
C ALA A 47 -5.13 -11.38 11.05
N HIS A 48 -4.56 -10.33 11.63
CA HIS A 48 -5.09 -8.96 11.49
C HIS A 48 -4.92 -8.40 10.07
N VAL A 49 -3.87 -8.83 9.37
CA VAL A 49 -3.49 -8.34 8.05
C VAL A 49 -2.50 -9.29 7.38
N GLY A 50 -2.57 -9.38 6.05
CA GLY A 50 -1.60 -10.05 5.19
C GLY A 50 -0.81 -9.03 4.36
N LEU A 51 0.46 -9.34 4.08
CA LEU A 51 1.36 -8.54 3.26
C LEU A 51 1.89 -9.39 2.11
N ALA A 52 1.77 -8.89 0.88
CA ALA A 52 2.33 -9.49 -0.31
C ALA A 52 3.26 -8.49 -1.01
N LEU A 53 4.55 -8.81 -1.06
CA LEU A 53 5.57 -8.07 -1.82
C LEU A 53 5.81 -8.79 -3.16
N ASP A 54 6.25 -8.07 -4.18
CA ASP A 54 6.79 -8.68 -5.41
C ASP A 54 8.27 -9.06 -5.29
N GLY A 55 8.83 -9.58 -6.39
CA GLY A 55 10.11 -10.27 -6.40
C GLY A 55 11.31 -9.37 -6.06
N ASP A 56 11.29 -8.11 -6.45
CA ASP A 56 12.27 -7.08 -6.09
C ASP A 56 11.82 -6.24 -4.87
N GLY A 57 10.54 -6.33 -4.49
CA GLY A 57 10.02 -5.83 -3.22
C GLY A 57 9.70 -4.35 -3.22
N ASP A 58 9.53 -3.73 -4.39
CA ASP A 58 9.15 -2.33 -4.55
C ASP A 58 7.62 -2.15 -4.52
N ARG A 59 6.84 -3.21 -4.74
CA ARG A 59 5.37 -3.18 -4.67
C ARG A 59 4.81 -3.91 -3.48
N LEU A 60 3.68 -3.39 -3.01
CA LEU A 60 2.91 -3.94 -1.90
C LEU A 60 1.44 -4.11 -2.26
N VAL A 61 0.92 -5.30 -2.00
CA VAL A 61 -0.52 -5.54 -1.85
C VAL A 61 -0.76 -6.03 -0.44
N MET A 62 -1.83 -5.54 0.20
CA MET A 62 -2.23 -6.02 1.53
C MET A 62 -3.59 -6.69 1.48
N VAL A 63 -3.83 -7.55 2.46
CA VAL A 63 -5.10 -8.26 2.65
C VAL A 63 -5.61 -7.96 4.05
N ASP A 64 -6.85 -7.51 4.17
CA ASP A 64 -7.46 -7.27 5.48
C ASP A 64 -7.86 -8.57 6.20
N HIS A 65 -8.22 -8.48 7.48
CA HIS A 65 -8.66 -9.61 8.30
C HIS A 65 -9.88 -10.39 7.74
N LEU A 66 -10.60 -9.82 6.76
CA LEU A 66 -11.74 -10.46 6.09
C LEU A 66 -11.34 -11.12 4.76
N GLY A 67 -10.05 -11.15 4.43
CA GLY A 67 -9.53 -11.73 3.18
C GLY A 67 -9.71 -10.81 1.96
N ARG A 68 -10.00 -9.52 2.14
CA ARG A 68 -10.19 -8.57 1.03
C ARG A 68 -8.88 -7.91 0.65
N ILE A 69 -8.64 -7.80 -0.66
CA ILE A 69 -7.48 -7.07 -1.20
C ILE A 69 -7.64 -5.56 -0.95
N VAL A 70 -6.56 -4.97 -0.45
CA VAL A 70 -6.35 -3.53 -0.34
C VAL A 70 -5.19 -3.17 -1.27
N ASP A 71 -5.53 -2.53 -2.39
CA ASP A 71 -4.59 -2.20 -3.47
C ASP A 71 -3.82 -0.89 -3.23
N GLY A 72 -2.89 -0.57 -4.12
CA GLY A 72 -2.00 0.58 -3.98
C GLY A 72 -2.74 1.92 -3.81
N ASP A 73 -3.89 2.10 -4.45
CA ASP A 73 -4.65 3.35 -4.29
C ASP A 73 -5.24 3.45 -2.87
N GLN A 74 -5.79 2.34 -2.37
CA GLN A 74 -6.35 2.30 -1.02
C GLN A 74 -5.26 2.45 0.05
N LEU A 75 -4.09 1.84 -0.14
CA LEU A 75 -2.95 1.99 0.76
C LEU A 75 -2.41 3.43 0.74
N LEU A 76 -2.31 4.03 -0.45
CA LEU A 76 -1.93 5.43 -0.61
C LEU A 76 -2.89 6.37 0.13
N TYR A 77 -4.21 6.13 0.02
CA TYR A 77 -5.23 6.86 0.78
C TYR A 77 -5.05 6.73 2.29
N VAL A 78 -4.80 5.52 2.81
CA VAL A 78 -4.62 5.28 4.25
C VAL A 78 -3.42 6.08 4.79
N ILE A 79 -2.29 6.06 4.07
CA ILE A 79 -1.08 6.81 4.44
C ILE A 79 -1.35 8.32 4.36
N ALA A 80 -1.98 8.77 3.27
CA ALA A 80 -2.29 10.19 3.05
C ALA A 80 -3.20 10.75 4.14
N ARG A 81 -4.30 10.05 4.48
CA ARG A 81 -5.23 10.48 5.52
C ARG A 81 -4.53 10.61 6.86
N ALA A 82 -3.77 9.60 7.27
CA ALA A 82 -3.08 9.63 8.56
C ALA A 82 -2.07 10.77 8.65
N ARG A 83 -1.29 11.00 7.58
CA ARG A 83 -0.35 12.14 7.51
C ARG A 83 -1.08 13.48 7.51
N HIS A 84 -2.24 13.58 6.85
CA HIS A 84 -3.05 14.79 6.83
C HIS A 84 -3.62 15.12 8.21
N GLU A 85 -4.23 14.13 8.88
CA GLU A 85 -4.77 14.25 10.25
C GLU A 85 -3.69 14.63 11.27
N ALA A 86 -2.45 14.17 11.07
CA ALA A 86 -1.30 14.51 11.90
C ALA A 86 -0.63 15.86 11.54
N GLY A 87 -1.09 16.57 10.50
CA GLY A 87 -0.45 17.80 10.01
C GLY A 87 0.93 17.59 9.39
N GLN A 88 1.23 16.37 8.94
CA GLN A 88 2.54 15.95 8.41
C GLN A 88 2.55 15.75 6.89
N LEU A 89 1.39 15.80 6.24
CA LEU A 89 1.32 15.69 4.77
C LEU A 89 1.86 16.96 4.12
N GLN A 90 2.89 16.80 3.28
CA GLN A 90 3.51 17.91 2.55
C GLN A 90 3.10 17.87 1.07
N GLY A 91 2.40 18.91 0.64
CA GLY A 91 1.93 19.04 -0.74
C GLY A 91 0.76 18.12 -1.10
N PRO A 92 0.43 18.00 -2.40
CA PRO A 92 -0.59 17.10 -2.89
C PRO A 92 -0.16 15.63 -2.79
N VAL A 93 -1.13 14.73 -2.93
CA VAL A 93 -0.85 13.31 -3.20
C VAL A 93 -0.77 13.11 -4.72
N VAL A 94 0.24 12.37 -5.18
CA VAL A 94 0.42 12.09 -6.61
C VAL A 94 0.06 10.64 -6.92
N GLY A 95 -0.84 10.42 -7.88
CA GLY A 95 -1.08 9.10 -8.47
C GLY A 95 -1.02 9.17 -9.99
N THR A 96 -1.19 8.06 -10.69
CA THR A 96 -1.25 8.08 -12.17
C THR A 96 -2.66 8.32 -12.67
N VAL A 97 -2.79 8.58 -13.98
CA VAL A 97 -4.08 8.55 -14.70
C VAL A 97 -4.85 7.24 -14.51
N MET A 98 -4.17 6.15 -14.13
CA MET A 98 -4.80 4.85 -13.87
C MET A 98 -5.40 4.71 -12.47
N SER A 99 -5.08 5.62 -11.55
CA SER A 99 -5.60 5.57 -10.17
C SER A 99 -7.12 5.66 -10.16
N ASN A 100 -7.77 4.83 -9.34
CA ASN A 100 -9.21 4.77 -9.22
C ASN A 100 -9.80 6.15 -8.88
N LEU A 101 -10.95 6.51 -9.47
CA LEU A 101 -11.64 7.76 -9.17
C LEU A 101 -11.98 7.89 -7.68
N GLY A 102 -12.20 6.77 -6.99
CA GLY A 102 -12.46 6.72 -5.55
C GLY A 102 -11.35 7.32 -4.70
N LEU A 103 -10.09 7.20 -5.14
CA LEU A 103 -8.96 7.82 -4.45
C LEU A 103 -9.07 9.35 -4.50
N GLU A 104 -9.33 9.89 -5.67
CA GLU A 104 -9.44 11.33 -5.88
C GLU A 104 -10.62 11.92 -5.11
N VAL A 105 -11.77 11.24 -5.13
CA VAL A 105 -12.96 11.65 -4.35
C VAL A 105 -12.65 11.64 -2.85
N ALA A 106 -12.09 10.54 -2.34
CA ALA A 106 -11.81 10.40 -0.91
C ALA A 106 -10.74 11.40 -0.41
N LEU A 107 -9.73 11.73 -1.22
CA LEU A 107 -8.75 12.77 -0.89
C LEU A 107 -9.38 14.17 -0.91
N ARG A 108 -10.25 14.44 -1.87
CA ARG A 108 -10.97 15.72 -1.96
C ARG A 108 -11.88 15.95 -0.74
N GLU A 109 -12.54 14.91 -0.25
CA GLU A 109 -13.35 14.97 0.98
C GLU A 109 -12.51 15.31 2.23
N LEU A 110 -11.21 15.01 2.21
CA LEU A 110 -10.24 15.41 3.24
C LEU A 110 -9.65 16.80 3.00
N GLY A 111 -9.99 17.48 1.90
CA GLY A 111 -9.33 18.74 1.51
C GLY A 111 -7.89 18.55 1.00
N VAL A 112 -7.52 17.34 0.62
CA VAL A 112 -6.19 17.02 0.08
C VAL A 112 -6.22 17.08 -1.45
N GLU A 113 -5.33 17.88 -2.04
CA GLU A 113 -5.17 17.94 -3.49
C GLU A 113 -4.60 16.61 -4.02
N PHE A 114 -5.19 16.09 -5.10
CA PHE A 114 -4.68 14.93 -5.82
C PHE A 114 -4.22 15.32 -7.22
N ARG A 115 -2.99 14.94 -7.59
CA ARG A 115 -2.43 15.19 -8.92
C ARG A 115 -2.21 13.90 -9.69
N ARG A 116 -2.54 13.92 -10.98
CA ARG A 116 -2.40 12.77 -11.88
C ARG A 116 -1.19 12.91 -12.78
N ALA A 117 -0.27 11.96 -12.68
CA ALA A 117 0.86 11.78 -13.58
C ALA A 117 0.50 10.85 -14.75
N PRO A 118 1.22 10.91 -15.90
CA PRO A 118 1.24 9.84 -16.88
C PRO A 118 1.64 8.49 -16.22
N VAL A 119 1.27 7.38 -16.88
CA VAL A 119 1.62 6.03 -16.40
C VAL A 119 3.13 5.84 -16.38
N GLY A 120 3.65 5.32 -15.27
CA GLY A 120 5.06 5.06 -15.04
C GLY A 120 5.61 5.77 -13.80
N ASP A 121 6.23 4.99 -12.93
CA ASP A 121 6.98 5.38 -11.73
C ASP A 121 7.79 6.69 -11.86
N ARG A 122 8.51 6.87 -12.98
CA ARG A 122 9.36 8.04 -13.25
C ARG A 122 8.58 9.35 -13.25
N TYR A 123 7.33 9.33 -13.74
CA TYR A 123 6.51 10.53 -13.84
C TYR A 123 5.94 10.90 -12.47
N VAL A 124 5.54 9.89 -11.69
CA VAL A 124 5.14 10.09 -10.30
C VAL A 124 6.31 10.68 -9.51
N LEU A 125 7.50 10.07 -9.59
CA LEU A 125 8.70 10.55 -8.90
C LEU A 125 9.08 12.00 -9.31
N SER A 126 9.00 12.32 -10.60
CA SER A 126 9.27 13.67 -11.11
C SER A 126 8.33 14.71 -10.50
N MET A 127 7.03 14.40 -10.43
CA MET A 127 6.04 15.29 -9.83
C MET A 127 6.20 15.42 -8.32
N LEU A 128 6.59 14.35 -7.62
CA LEU A 128 6.88 14.41 -6.19
C LEU A 128 8.04 15.37 -5.92
N ARG A 129 9.16 15.21 -6.64
CA ARG A 129 10.35 16.06 -6.46
C ARG A 129 10.10 17.57 -6.62
N THR A 130 9.02 17.97 -7.27
CA THR A 130 8.68 19.38 -7.47
C THR A 130 7.75 19.95 -6.41
N ALA A 131 6.91 19.14 -5.76
CA ALA A 131 5.83 19.69 -4.93
C ALA A 131 5.27 18.78 -3.82
N ALA A 132 5.68 17.51 -3.71
CA ALA A 132 5.01 16.53 -2.85
C ALA A 132 5.95 15.44 -2.33
N VAL A 133 5.55 14.79 -1.23
CA VAL A 133 6.36 13.70 -0.63
C VAL A 133 5.71 12.33 -0.70
N LEU A 134 4.43 12.25 -1.10
CA LEU A 134 3.65 11.02 -1.11
C LEU A 134 2.98 10.79 -2.46
N GLY A 135 3.23 9.63 -3.06
CA GLY A 135 2.54 9.22 -4.27
C GLY A 135 2.64 7.73 -4.54
N GLY A 136 2.03 7.26 -5.62
CA GLY A 136 2.13 5.86 -6.01
C GLY A 136 1.23 5.44 -7.14
N GLU A 137 1.22 4.14 -7.38
CA GLU A 137 0.44 3.48 -8.42
C GLU A 137 -0.49 2.43 -7.82
N THR A 138 -1.62 2.15 -8.49
CA THR A 138 -2.60 1.13 -8.08
C THR A 138 -1.96 -0.27 -7.93
N SER A 139 -0.85 -0.51 -8.63
CA SER A 139 -0.06 -1.74 -8.54
C SER A 139 0.57 -1.99 -7.17
N GLY A 140 0.61 -0.97 -6.30
CA GLY A 140 1.27 -1.06 -4.99
C GLY A 140 2.66 -0.45 -4.94
N HIS A 141 3.16 0.13 -6.03
CA HIS A 141 4.39 0.92 -6.03
C HIS A 141 4.12 2.27 -5.36
N ILE A 142 4.47 2.41 -4.08
CA ILE A 142 4.21 3.60 -3.26
C ILE A 142 5.53 4.28 -2.91
N LEU A 143 5.54 5.60 -3.04
CA LEU A 143 6.69 6.47 -2.84
C LEU A 143 6.44 7.39 -1.63
N CYS A 144 7.28 7.24 -0.61
CA CYS A 144 7.34 8.13 0.56
C CYS A 144 8.70 8.81 0.58
N LEU A 145 8.84 9.97 -0.09
CA LEU A 145 10.15 10.62 -0.29
C LEU A 145 10.81 11.14 0.99
N ASP A 146 10.05 11.25 2.07
CA ASP A 146 10.54 11.55 3.41
C ASP A 146 11.17 10.33 4.12
N LYS A 147 11.07 9.14 3.53
CA LYS A 147 11.58 7.86 4.07
C LYS A 147 12.56 7.16 3.12
N THR A 148 12.25 7.15 1.82
CA THR A 148 13.04 6.46 0.80
C THR A 148 13.11 7.28 -0.49
N THR A 149 14.16 7.09 -1.28
CA THR A 149 14.32 7.77 -2.58
C THR A 149 13.67 7.04 -3.75
N THR A 150 13.15 5.82 -3.52
CA THR A 150 12.51 4.92 -4.50
C THR A 150 11.34 4.19 -3.85
N GLY A 151 10.53 3.50 -4.66
CA GLY A 151 9.46 2.64 -4.17
C GLY A 151 10.04 1.50 -3.34
N ASP A 152 9.45 1.28 -2.18
CA ASP A 152 9.83 0.21 -1.25
C ASP A 152 8.54 -0.32 -0.61
N GLY A 153 8.18 -1.55 -0.99
CA GLY A 153 6.96 -2.18 -0.51
C GLY A 153 7.00 -2.47 0.99
N LEU A 154 8.18 -2.72 1.57
CA LEU A 154 8.33 -2.92 3.01
C LEU A 154 8.14 -1.61 3.77
N VAL A 155 8.73 -0.51 3.30
CA VAL A 155 8.51 0.82 3.89
C VAL A 155 7.04 1.21 3.80
N SER A 156 6.42 0.99 2.65
CA SER A 156 4.99 1.24 2.45
C SER A 156 4.14 0.42 3.44
N ALA A 157 4.48 -0.84 3.65
CA ALA A 157 3.79 -1.70 4.61
C ALA A 157 3.96 -1.21 6.04
N LEU A 158 5.17 -0.81 6.42
CA LEU A 158 5.46 -0.25 7.74
C LEU A 158 4.69 1.04 7.99
N GLN A 159 4.52 1.91 6.97
CA GLN A 159 3.69 3.10 7.10
C GLN A 159 2.23 2.71 7.41
N VAL A 160 1.65 1.76 6.69
CA VAL A 160 0.25 1.31 6.91
C VAL A 160 0.08 0.62 8.27
N LEU A 161 1.01 -0.26 8.64
CA LEU A 161 1.01 -0.93 9.94
C LEU A 161 1.15 0.06 11.11
N ALA A 162 1.96 1.11 10.94
CA ALA A 162 2.06 2.18 11.92
C ALA A 162 0.72 2.90 12.11
N VAL A 163 -0.02 3.18 11.01
CA VAL A 163 -1.36 3.76 11.08
C VAL A 163 -2.34 2.84 11.80
N MET A 164 -2.34 1.54 11.50
CA MET A 164 -3.16 0.55 12.21
C MET A 164 -2.87 0.56 13.71
N ARG A 165 -1.58 0.52 14.08
CA ARG A 165 -1.15 0.50 15.48
C ARG A 165 -1.53 1.79 16.22
N GLN A 166 -1.32 2.96 15.61
CA GLN A 166 -1.58 4.26 16.24
C GLN A 166 -3.08 4.53 16.40
N SER A 167 -3.89 4.15 15.41
CA SER A 167 -5.33 4.37 15.43
C SER A 167 -6.12 3.29 16.19
N GLY A 168 -5.54 2.10 16.38
CA GLY A 168 -6.25 0.92 16.90
C GLY A 168 -7.29 0.35 15.93
N ARG A 169 -7.35 0.85 14.69
CA ARG A 169 -8.33 0.45 13.68
C ARG A 169 -7.77 -0.65 12.77
N SER A 170 -8.65 -1.53 12.32
CA SER A 170 -8.32 -2.56 11.33
C SER A 170 -8.04 -1.96 9.96
N LEU A 171 -7.29 -2.69 9.12
CA LEU A 171 -7.03 -2.26 7.74
C LEU A 171 -8.33 -2.03 6.95
N ALA A 172 -9.34 -2.88 7.18
CA ALA A 172 -10.66 -2.76 6.55
C ALA A 172 -11.32 -1.41 6.88
N GLU A 173 -11.32 -1.02 8.16
CA GLU A 173 -11.90 0.26 8.61
C GLU A 173 -11.11 1.45 8.10
N LEU A 174 -9.79 1.32 8.00
CA LEU A 174 -8.93 2.40 7.51
C LEU A 174 -9.16 2.64 6.01
N ALA A 175 -9.31 1.58 5.21
CA ALA A 175 -9.51 1.65 3.77
C ALA A 175 -10.97 1.91 3.35
N ALA A 176 -11.95 1.60 4.20
CA ALA A 176 -13.39 1.69 3.89
C ALA A 176 -13.87 3.04 3.32
N PRO A 177 -13.38 4.22 3.79
CA PRO A 177 -13.83 5.50 3.24
C PRO A 177 -13.48 5.68 1.76
N MET A 178 -12.40 5.06 1.27
CA MET A 178 -12.07 5.07 -0.15
C MET A 178 -12.87 4.00 -0.89
N ARG A 179 -14.07 4.36 -1.34
CA ARG A 179 -14.91 3.47 -2.16
C ARG A 179 -14.39 3.39 -3.59
N LYS A 180 -14.02 2.19 -4.04
CA LYS A 180 -13.61 1.97 -5.44
C LYS A 180 -14.80 2.13 -6.39
N PHE A 181 -14.61 2.95 -7.41
CA PHE A 181 -15.53 3.04 -8.54
C PHE A 181 -15.20 1.92 -9.54
N ARG A 182 -16.23 1.38 -10.21
CA ARG A 182 -16.00 0.46 -11.33
C ARG A 182 -15.28 1.23 -12.43
N LYS A 183 -14.15 0.69 -12.92
CA LYS A 183 -13.53 1.19 -14.14
C LYS A 183 -14.45 0.81 -15.30
N CYS A 184 -15.23 1.76 -15.80
CA CYS A 184 -15.85 1.61 -17.11
C CYS A 184 -14.72 1.79 -18.13
N PHE A 185 -14.34 0.71 -18.80
CA PHE A 185 -13.53 0.83 -20.01
C PHE A 185 -14.45 1.43 -21.09
N SER A 186 -14.24 2.69 -21.42
CA SER A 186 -14.78 3.33 -22.62
C SER A 186 -13.72 3.34 -23.70
#